data_AF-A0A7K1JGR5-F1
#
_entry.id   AF-A0A7K1JGR5-F1
#
_cell.length_a   1.000
_cell.length_b   1.000
_cell.length_c   1.000
_cell.angle_alpha   90.00
_cell.angle_beta   90.00
_cell.angle_gamma   90.00
#
_symmetry.space_group_name_H-M   'P 1'
#
loop_
_entity.id
_entity.type
_entity.pdbx_description
1 polymer ?
#
loop_
_entity_poly.entity_id
_entity_poly.type
_entity_poly.pdbx_seq_one_letter_code
_entity_poly.pdbx_strand_id
1 'polypeptide(L)' 'MTTAAEQNARYLADPRLCVDCGGNPGAGMPRCYACHDKWKAAQLPPPPPFVIEITWTDKQKAKQ' A
#
# COMPACT_ATOMS: atom_id res chain seq x y z
N MET A 1 30.51 -23.53 11.38
CA MET A 1 30.05 -22.73 10.23
C MET A 1 29.06 -23.59 9.48
N THR A 2 27.83 -23.12 9.25
CA THR A 2 26.84 -23.87 8.45
C THR A 2 27.24 -23.85 6.99
N THR A 3 27.18 -24.99 6.33
CA THR A 3 27.52 -25.13 4.91
C THR A 3 26.44 -24.48 4.02
N ALA A 4 26.80 -24.13 2.78
CA ALA A 4 25.84 -23.61 1.80
C ALA A 4 24.69 -24.60 1.54
N ALA A 5 24.96 -25.91 1.63
CA ALA A 5 23.96 -26.96 1.52
C ALA A 5 22.95 -26.94 2.69
N GLU A 6 23.41 -26.77 3.93
CA GLU A 6 22.53 -26.64 5.11
C GLU A 6 21.70 -25.35 5.08
N GLN A 7 22.27 -24.25 4.58
CA GLN A 7 21.51 -23.00 4.39
C GLN A 7 20.42 -23.16 3.32
N ASN A 8 20.74 -23.83 2.20
CA ASN A 8 19.76 -24.12 1.16
C ASN A 8 18.65 -25.07 1.67
N ALA A 9 19.01 -26.12 2.41
CA ALA A 9 18.05 -27.04 3.00
C ALA A 9 17.11 -26.34 3.99
N ARG A 10 17.61 -25.42 4.82
CA ARG A 10 16.78 -24.59 5.72
C ARG A 10 15.88 -23.63 4.94
N TYR A 11 16.39 -23.03 3.87
CA TYR A 11 15.62 -22.15 3.00
C TYR A 11 14.48 -22.89 2.28
N LEU A 12 14.69 -24.16 1.93
CA LEU A 12 13.68 -25.02 1.30
C LEU A 12 12.70 -25.65 2.32
N ALA A 13 13.15 -25.90 3.56
CA ALA A 13 12.34 -26.52 4.60
C ALA A 13 11.30 -25.58 5.21
N ASP A 14 11.55 -24.27 5.21
CA ASP A 14 10.60 -23.25 5.64
C ASP A 14 10.09 -22.50 4.41
N PRO A 15 9.03 -23.00 3.74
CA PRO A 15 8.44 -22.29 2.62
C PRO A 15 7.99 -20.94 3.15
N ARG A 16 8.62 -19.85 2.68
CA ARG A 16 8.17 -18.50 3.00
C ARG A 16 6.72 -18.39 2.53
N LEU A 17 5.79 -18.37 3.46
CA LEU A 17 4.38 -18.14 3.15
C LEU A 17 4.11 -16.64 3.16
N CYS A 18 3.16 -16.21 2.33
CA CYS A 18 2.66 -14.85 2.36
C CYS A 18 2.10 -14.57 3.76
N VAL A 19 2.56 -13.49 4.39
CA VAL A 19 2.15 -13.12 5.76
C VAL A 19 0.65 -12.85 5.90
N ASP A 20 -0.05 -12.51 4.82
CA ASP A 20 -1.48 -12.15 4.85
C ASP A 20 -2.41 -13.30 4.44
N CYS A 21 -1.99 -14.17 3.50
CA CYS A 21 -2.87 -15.20 2.93
C CYS A 21 -2.33 -16.63 2.97
N GLY A 22 -1.11 -16.83 3.46
CA GLY A 22 -0.47 -18.15 3.48
C GLY A 22 -0.10 -18.72 2.10
N GLY A 23 -0.38 -18.00 1.00
CA GLY A 23 0.00 -18.41 -0.36
C GLY A 23 1.51 -18.28 -0.62
N ASN A 24 1.97 -18.73 -1.78
CA ASN A 24 3.39 -18.69 -2.15
C ASN A 24 3.79 -17.29 -2.68
N PRO A 25 4.60 -16.49 -1.96
CA PRO A 25 5.10 -15.21 -2.42
C PRO A 25 6.27 -15.40 -3.39
N GLY A 26 6.66 -14.31 -4.08
CA GLY A 26 7.89 -14.31 -4.87
C GLY A 26 9.14 -14.50 -4.00
N ALA A 27 10.23 -14.98 -4.60
CA ALA A 27 11.49 -15.16 -3.88
C ALA A 27 11.94 -13.87 -3.18
N GLY A 28 12.22 -13.96 -1.88
CA GLY A 28 12.64 -12.82 -1.06
C GLY A 28 11.53 -11.83 -0.67
N MET A 29 10.26 -12.07 -1.06
CA MET A 29 9.15 -11.20 -0.70
C MET A 29 8.37 -11.74 0.51
N PRO A 30 7.96 -10.89 1.47
CA PRO A 30 7.12 -11.31 2.59
C PRO A 30 5.64 -11.48 2.20
N ARG A 31 5.20 -10.87 1.09
CA ARG A 31 3.83 -10.90 0.59
C ARG A 31 3.79 -11.40 -0.85
N CYS A 32 2.71 -12.08 -1.23
CA CYS A 32 2.39 -12.32 -2.63
C CYS A 32 1.98 -10.99 -3.30
N TYR A 33 2.07 -10.91 -4.63
CA TYR A 33 1.79 -9.67 -5.38
C TYR A 33 0.42 -9.07 -5.05
N ALA A 34 -0.64 -9.88 -5.01
CA ALA A 34 -1.99 -9.42 -4.70
C ALA A 34 -2.12 -8.80 -3.29
N CYS A 35 -1.53 -9.44 -2.26
CA CYS A 35 -1.53 -8.91 -0.90
C CYS A 35 -0.64 -7.66 -0.78
N HIS A 36 0.49 -7.65 -1.49
CA HIS A 36 1.38 -6.50 -1.55
C HIS A 36 0.67 -5.27 -2.13
N ASP A 37 -0.04 -5.40 -3.25
CA ASP A 37 -0.74 -4.28 -3.88
C ASP A 37 -1.84 -3.70 -2.98
N LYS A 38 -2.61 -4.55 -2.29
CA LYS A 38 -3.60 -4.10 -1.29
C LYS A 38 -2.93 -3.34 -0.15
N TRP A 39 -1.81 -3.85 0.35
CA TRP A 39 -1.04 -3.18 1.41
C TRP A 39 -0.53 -1.81 0.96
N LYS A 40 0.02 -1.68 -0.26
CA LYS A 40 0.45 -0.38 -0.81
C LYS A 40 -0.70 0.61 -0.93
N ALA A 41 -1.86 0.15 -1.40
CA ALA A 41 -3.04 1.01 -1.54
C ALA A 41 -3.53 1.53 -0.18
N ALA A 42 -3.46 0.70 0.86
CA ALA A 42 -3.83 1.09 2.24
C ALA A 42 -2.82 2.06 2.88
N GLN A 43 -1.59 2.14 2.38
CA GLN A 43 -0.54 3.04 2.87
C GLN A 43 -0.66 4.46 2.29
N LEU A 44 -1.53 4.68 1.30
CA LEU A 44 -1.72 6.02 0.72
C LEU A 44 -2.44 6.94 1.73
N PRO A 45 -1.95 8.17 1.94
CA PRO A 45 -2.64 9.12 2.79
C PRO A 45 -4.03 9.43 2.19
N PRO A 46 -5.04 9.71 3.04
CA PRO A 46 -6.34 10.16 2.54
C PRO A 46 -6.17 11.42 1.70
N PRO A 47 -7.01 11.63 0.67
CA PRO A 47 -6.97 12.84 -0.12
C PRO A 47 -7.16 14.07 0.78
N PRO A 48 -6.48 15.20 0.49
CA PRO A 48 -6.69 16.41 1.26
C PRO A 48 -8.16 16.84 1.16
N PRO A 49 -8.72 17.44 2.22
CA PRO A 49 -10.05 18.04 2.13
C PRO A 49 -10.05 19.11 1.03
N PHE A 50 -11.11 19.14 0.22
CA PHE A 50 -11.31 20.22 -0.75
C PHE A 50 -12.00 21.40 -0.06
N VAL A 51 -11.63 22.62 -0.46
CA VAL A 51 -12.24 23.87 0.03
C VAL A 51 -13.14 24.43 -1.06
N ILE A 52 -14.38 24.78 -0.72
CA ILE A 52 -15.27 25.53 -1.61
C ILE A 52 -15.28 26.99 -1.13
N GLU A 53 -14.81 27.91 -1.96
CA GLU A 53 -14.93 29.34 -1.71
C GLU A 53 -16.25 29.86 -2.30
N ILE A 54 -17.11 30.41 -1.44
CA ILE A 54 -18.37 31.03 -1.86
C ILE A 54 -18.20 32.54 -1.79
N THR A 55 -18.13 33.19 -2.95
CA THR A 55 -18.09 34.66 -3.05
C THR A 55 -19.50 35.19 -3.21
N TRP A 56 -19.96 36.02 -2.26
CA TRP A 56 -21.24 36.71 -2.36
C TRP A 56 -21.05 38.07 -3.04
N THR A 57 -21.58 38.22 -4.25
CA THR A 57 -21.54 39.50 -4.99
C THR A 57 -22.85 40.26 -4.76
N ASP A 58 -22.81 41.33 -3.97
CA ASP A 58 -23.97 42.20 -3.78
C ASP A 58 -24.20 43.03 -5.05
N LYS A 59 -25.22 42.69 -5.83
CA LYS A 59 -25.66 43.53 -6.95
C LYS A 59 -26.49 44.70 -6.43
N GLN A 60 -25.85 45.66 -5.75
CA GLN A 60 -26.47 46.96 -5.49
C GLN A 60 -26.58 47.69 -6.83
N LYS A 61 -27.81 47.78 -7.33
CA LYS A 61 -28.17 48.65 -8.46
C LYS A 61 -27.93 50.11 -8.04
N ALA A 62 -26.78 50.69 -8.40
CA ALA A 62 -26.61 52.13 -8.39
C ALA A 62 -27.40 52.72 -9.57
N LYS A 63 -28.63 53.16 -9.28
CA LYS A 63 -29.44 54.00 -10.17
C LYS A 63 -29.31 55.42 -9.65
N GLN A 64 -28.52 56.25 -10.32
CA GLN A 64 -28.65 57.72 -10.32
C GLN A 64 -28.36 58.20 -11.74
#